data_AF-R9M0C8-F1
#
_entry.id   AF-R9M0C8-F1
#
_cell.length_a   1.000
_cell.length_b   1.000
_cell.length_c   1.000
_cell.angle_alpha   90.00
_cell.angle_beta   90.00
_cell.angle_gamma   90.00
#
_symmetry.space_group_name_H-M   'P 1'
#
loop_
_entity.id
_entity.type
_entity.pdbx_description
1 polymer ?
#
loop_
_entity_poly.entity_id
_entity_poly.type
_entity_poly.pdbx_seq_one_letter_code
_entity_poly.pdbx_strand_id
1 'polypeptide(L)'
;MKEFEEERDRSLVLLLVWKEEMLLLPQQSSFFRLLSALIHGLLQIVPRLSVFWREEEGRPVWDEATDEDGCRRLLVKLYRLAARGNLPRYLPAPEERQDAFLLDTGLGLYWGDRLLHRFSPDGLEQEIREKRFLL
;
A
#
# COMPACT_ATOMS: atom_id res chain seq x y z
N MET A 1 22.78 1.50 -13.76
CA MET A 1 22.38 1.65 -12.33
C MET A 1 22.87 3.01 -11.81
N LYS A 2 22.45 4.10 -12.46
CA LYS A 2 22.89 5.47 -12.16
C LYS A 2 21.77 6.45 -12.53
N GLU A 3 20.59 6.30 -11.93
CA GLU A 3 19.48 7.27 -12.10
C GLU A 3 18.61 7.39 -10.82
N PHE A 4 19.09 6.96 -9.64
CA PHE A 4 18.28 6.86 -8.43
C PHE A 4 18.80 7.69 -7.23
N GLU A 5 19.53 8.79 -7.47
CA GLU A 5 20.10 9.58 -6.37
C GLU A 5 19.77 11.08 -6.33
N GLU A 6 18.97 11.62 -7.24
CA GLU A 6 18.65 13.05 -7.22
C GLU A 6 17.13 13.28 -7.19
N GLU A 7 16.51 13.02 -6.03
CA GLU A 7 15.33 13.73 -5.48
C GLU A 7 14.89 13.03 -4.17
N ARG A 8 15.73 13.09 -3.12
CA ARG A 8 15.33 12.72 -1.74
C ARG A 8 14.46 13.80 -1.11
N ASP A 9 13.42 14.20 -1.81
CA ASP A 9 12.47 15.20 -1.33
C ASP A 9 11.32 14.49 -0.61
N ARG A 10 11.59 14.03 0.63
CA ARG A 10 10.62 13.47 1.60
C ARG A 10 9.51 12.58 1.00
N SER A 11 9.85 11.70 0.06
CA SER A 11 8.91 10.72 -0.48
C SER A 11 8.89 9.50 0.45
N LEU A 12 7.68 9.01 0.73
CA LEU A 12 7.49 7.78 1.50
C LEU A 12 7.02 6.68 0.56
N VAL A 13 7.49 5.45 0.78
CA VAL A 13 7.15 4.28 -0.03
C VAL A 13 6.13 3.41 0.68
N LEU A 14 5.02 3.12 0.02
CA LEU A 14 4.03 2.13 0.42
C LEU A 14 4.07 0.95 -0.55
N LEU A 15 4.60 -0.18 -0.10
CA LEU A 15 4.58 -1.44 -0.83
C LEU A 15 3.27 -2.15 -0.56
N LEU A 16 2.63 -2.57 -1.63
CA LEU A 16 1.41 -3.34 -1.56
C LEU A 16 1.75 -4.83 -1.76
N VAL A 17 1.43 -5.70 -0.78
CA VAL A 17 1.79 -7.13 -0.73
C VAL A 17 0.58 -8.05 -0.91
N TRP A 18 0.57 -8.83 -1.99
CA TRP A 18 -0.53 -9.72 -2.36
C TRP A 18 -0.13 -11.10 -1.90
N LYS A 19 -0.81 -11.63 -0.88
CA LYS A 19 -0.51 -12.97 -0.34
C LYS A 19 -1.33 -14.06 -1.02
N GLU A 20 -2.50 -13.71 -1.51
CA GLU A 20 -3.46 -14.63 -2.14
C GLU A 20 -3.69 -14.20 -3.58
N GLU A 21 -3.87 -15.19 -4.48
CA GLU A 21 -4.14 -14.96 -5.91
C GLU A 21 -5.55 -14.38 -6.14
N MET A 22 -6.48 -14.65 -5.23
CA MET A 22 -7.83 -14.11 -5.26
C MET A 22 -8.31 -13.78 -3.85
N LEU A 23 -8.86 -12.57 -3.68
CA LEU A 23 -9.56 -12.17 -2.46
C LEU A 23 -11.07 -12.35 -2.67
N LEU A 24 -11.77 -12.74 -1.61
CA LEU A 24 -13.23 -12.64 -1.58
C LEU A 24 -13.65 -11.15 -1.57
N LEU A 25 -14.80 -10.82 -2.15
CA LEU A 25 -15.32 -9.44 -2.22
C LEU A 25 -15.30 -8.67 -0.87
N PRO A 26 -15.64 -9.29 0.28
CA PRO A 26 -15.55 -8.61 1.57
C PRO A 26 -14.10 -8.30 2.00
N GLN A 27 -13.16 -9.21 1.73
CA GLN A 27 -11.74 -9.02 2.01
C GLN A 27 -11.16 -7.92 1.12
N GLN A 28 -11.52 -7.92 -0.17
CA GLN A 28 -11.15 -6.88 -1.12
C GLN A 28 -11.67 -5.51 -0.65
N SER A 29 -12.92 -5.43 -0.22
CA SER A 29 -13.53 -4.18 0.28
C SER A 29 -12.81 -3.65 1.53
N SER A 30 -12.48 -4.54 2.47
CA SER A 30 -11.75 -4.19 3.69
C SER A 30 -10.33 -3.70 3.38
N PHE A 31 -9.65 -4.39 2.47
CA PHE A 31 -8.31 -4.01 2.01
C PHE A 31 -8.30 -2.62 1.36
N PHE A 32 -9.19 -2.35 0.40
CA PHE A 32 -9.23 -1.05 -0.27
C PHE A 32 -9.66 0.09 0.66
N ARG A 33 -10.50 -0.19 1.65
CA ARG A 33 -10.85 0.78 2.69
C ARG A 33 -9.63 1.14 3.55
N LEU A 34 -8.88 0.13 4.00
CA LEU A 34 -7.65 0.35 4.76
C LEU A 34 -6.59 1.07 3.93
N LEU A 35 -6.38 0.65 2.68
CA LEU A 35 -5.46 1.27 1.75
C LEU A 35 -5.80 2.75 1.53
N SER A 36 -7.07 3.08 1.30
CA SER A 36 -7.51 4.47 1.16
C SER A 36 -7.20 5.28 2.41
N ALA A 37 -7.55 4.78 3.60
CA ALA A 37 -7.28 5.46 4.85
C ALA A 37 -5.78 5.69 5.08
N LEU A 38 -4.93 4.71 4.74
CA LEU A 38 -3.49 4.82 4.83
C LEU A 38 -2.92 5.86 3.86
N ILE A 39 -3.31 5.83 2.58
CA ILE A 39 -2.82 6.81 1.61
C ILE A 39 -3.22 8.22 2.03
N HIS A 40 -4.48 8.43 2.43
CA HIS A 40 -4.92 9.74 2.90
C HIS A 40 -4.20 10.19 4.17
N GLY A 41 -4.00 9.29 5.15
CA GLY A 41 -3.28 9.60 6.38
C GLY A 41 -1.80 9.94 6.14
N LEU A 42 -1.13 9.21 5.24
CA LEU A 42 0.26 9.46 4.90
C LEU A 42 0.43 10.77 4.11
N LEU A 43 -0.47 11.10 3.19
CA LEU A 43 -0.42 12.36 2.46
C LEU A 43 -0.67 13.60 3.32
N GLN A 44 -1.16 13.44 4.55
CA GLN A 44 -1.22 14.55 5.52
C GLN A 44 0.15 14.87 6.15
N ILE A 45 1.11 13.94 6.09
CA ILE A 45 2.43 14.07 6.71
C ILE A 45 3.57 14.19 5.69
N VAL A 46 3.39 13.68 4.47
CA VAL A 46 4.37 13.77 3.38
C VAL A 46 3.77 14.43 2.14
N PRO A 47 4.55 15.22 1.38
CA PRO A 47 4.07 15.88 0.17
C PRO A 47 3.84 14.91 -1.00
N ARG A 48 4.39 13.70 -0.91
CA ARG A 48 4.36 12.69 -1.95
C ARG A 48 4.41 11.28 -1.36
N LEU A 49 3.54 10.41 -1.84
CA LEU A 49 3.53 8.99 -1.52
C LEU A 49 3.73 8.17 -2.80
N SER A 50 4.80 7.38 -2.84
CA SER A 50 5.05 6.42 -3.91
C SER A 50 4.44 5.08 -3.51
N VAL A 51 3.53 4.56 -4.32
CA VAL A 51 2.85 3.29 -4.07
C VAL A 51 3.31 2.27 -5.07
N PHE A 52 3.79 1.14 -4.57
CA PHE A 52 4.43 0.10 -5.37
C PHE A 52 3.63 -1.21 -5.30
N TRP A 53 3.47 -1.87 -6.44
CA TRP A 53 2.92 -3.22 -6.54
C TRP A 53 3.58 -3.97 -7.71
N ARG A 54 3.23 -5.25 -7.89
CA ARG A 54 3.62 -6.01 -9.10
C ARG A 54 2.38 -6.36 -9.90
N GLU A 55 2.52 -6.35 -11.22
CA GLU A 55 1.54 -6.90 -12.16
C GLU A 55 1.91 -8.32 -12.57
N GLU A 56 0.98 -9.06 -13.18
CA GLU A 56 1.03 -10.51 -13.47
C GLU A 56 2.35 -10.98 -14.11
N GLU A 57 2.97 -10.15 -14.95
CA GLU A 57 4.27 -10.44 -15.59
C GLU A 57 5.47 -10.31 -14.62
N GLY A 58 5.23 -10.10 -13.33
CA GLY A 58 6.25 -9.86 -12.32
C GLY A 58 6.91 -8.48 -12.44
N ARG A 59 6.43 -7.62 -13.35
CA ARG A 59 6.99 -6.28 -13.53
C ARG A 59 6.67 -5.39 -12.33
N PRO A 60 7.68 -4.76 -11.72
CA PRO A 60 7.45 -3.75 -10.69
C PRO A 60 6.74 -2.55 -11.31
N VAL A 61 5.65 -2.12 -10.69
CA VAL A 61 4.93 -0.92 -11.07
C VAL A 61 4.86 -0.02 -9.85
N TRP A 62 5.21 1.25 -10.05
CA TRP A 62 4.96 2.30 -9.07
C TRP A 62 4.08 3.37 -9.68
N ASP A 63 3.39 4.08 -8.81
CA ASP A 63 2.63 5.27 -9.15
C ASP A 63 2.61 6.18 -7.92
N GLU A 64 2.37 7.46 -8.13
CA GLU A 64 2.51 8.46 -7.09
C GLU A 64 1.18 9.13 -6.80
N ALA A 65 0.94 9.39 -5.51
CA ALA A 65 -0.09 10.31 -5.07
C ALA A 65 0.58 11.53 -4.43
N THR A 66 0.20 12.71 -4.90
CA THR A 66 0.66 14.01 -4.37
C THR A 66 -0.49 14.87 -3.85
N ASP A 67 -1.72 14.51 -4.19
CA ASP A 67 -2.95 15.21 -3.83
C ASP A 67 -4.14 14.24 -3.80
N GLU A 68 -5.32 14.76 -3.45
CA GLU A 68 -6.56 13.98 -3.35
C GLU A 68 -6.97 13.37 -4.69
N ASP A 69 -6.76 14.08 -5.80
CA ASP A 69 -7.09 13.60 -7.13
C ASP A 69 -6.16 12.46 -7.58
N GLY A 70 -4.86 12.56 -7.26
CA GLY A 70 -3.86 11.51 -7.43
C GLY A 70 -4.19 10.28 -6.62
N CYS A 71 -4.54 10.45 -5.34
CA CYS A 71 -5.02 9.37 -4.48
C CYS A 71 -6.24 8.66 -5.11
N ARG A 72 -7.24 9.41 -5.56
CA ARG A 72 -8.44 8.85 -6.19
C ARG A 72 -8.12 8.08 -7.47
N ARG A 73 -7.28 8.63 -8.36
CA ARG A 73 -6.85 7.95 -9.60
C ARG A 73 -6.12 6.64 -9.29
N LEU A 74 -5.20 6.68 -8.32
CA LEU A 74 -4.43 5.53 -7.89
C LEU A 74 -5.34 4.42 -7.31
N LEU A 75 -6.25 4.77 -6.40
CA LEU A 75 -7.19 3.82 -5.81
C LEU A 75 -8.08 3.16 -6.87
N VAL A 76 -8.61 3.94 -7.83
CA VAL A 76 -9.42 3.40 -8.94
C VAL A 76 -8.60 2.45 -9.82
N LYS A 77 -7.36 2.80 -10.13
CA LYS A 77 -6.44 1.95 -10.91
C LYS A 77 -6.21 0.61 -10.20
N LEU A 78 -5.85 0.64 -8.92
CA LEU A 78 -5.60 -0.56 -8.11
C LEU A 78 -6.87 -1.41 -7.96
N TYR A 79 -8.04 -0.79 -7.73
CA TYR A 79 -9.31 -1.51 -7.64
C TYR A 79 -9.65 -2.24 -8.94
N ARG A 80 -9.47 -1.59 -10.09
CA ARG A 80 -9.69 -2.21 -11.41
C ARG A 80 -8.72 -3.36 -11.68
N LEU A 81 -7.46 -3.23 -11.29
CA LEU A 81 -6.48 -4.30 -11.40
C LEU A 81 -6.88 -5.51 -10.55
N ALA A 82 -7.28 -5.27 -9.30
CA ALA A 82 -7.73 -6.32 -8.40
C ALA A 82 -9.01 -7.01 -8.89
N ALA A 83 -9.96 -6.25 -9.44
CA ALA A 83 -11.20 -6.79 -9.99
C ALA A 83 -11.00 -7.68 -11.23
N ARG A 84 -9.88 -7.52 -11.94
CA ARG A 84 -9.51 -8.36 -13.09
C ARG A 84 -8.74 -9.62 -12.70
N GLY A 85 -8.30 -9.73 -11.44
CA GLY A 85 -7.40 -10.80 -11.00
C GLY A 85 -5.93 -10.57 -11.42
N ASN A 86 -5.56 -9.37 -11.88
CA ASN A 86 -4.25 -9.09 -12.47
C ASN A 86 -3.16 -8.75 -11.44
N LEU A 87 -3.32 -9.18 -10.18
CA LEU A 87 -2.40 -8.85 -9.11
C LEU A 87 -1.77 -10.14 -8.57
N PRO A 88 -0.58 -10.51 -9.06
CA PRO A 88 0.08 -11.73 -8.66
C PRO A 88 0.53 -11.64 -7.21
N ARG A 89 0.76 -12.81 -6.62
CA ARG A 89 1.41 -12.90 -5.33
C ARG A 89 2.76 -12.18 -5.38
N TYR A 90 2.97 -11.27 -4.44
CA TYR A 90 4.19 -10.48 -4.36
C TYR A 90 4.69 -10.43 -2.93
N LEU A 91 5.96 -10.81 -2.75
CA LEU A 91 6.69 -10.66 -1.51
C LEU A 91 7.94 -9.82 -1.81
N PRO A 92 8.05 -8.58 -1.29
CA PRO A 92 9.21 -7.72 -1.52
C PRO A 92 10.52 -8.36 -1.05
N ALA A 93 11.61 -8.12 -1.75
CA ALA A 93 12.95 -8.49 -1.28
C ALA A 93 13.32 -7.65 -0.02
N PRO A 94 14.17 -8.15 0.89
CA PRO A 94 14.54 -7.42 2.11
C PRO A 94 15.01 -5.98 1.88
N GLU A 95 15.71 -5.74 0.77
CA GLU A 95 16.22 -4.43 0.38
C GLU A 95 15.09 -3.46 0.00
N GLU A 96 14.02 -3.96 -0.62
CA GLU A 96 12.84 -3.15 -0.97
C GLU A 96 12.05 -2.74 0.27
N ARG A 97 12.15 -3.50 1.37
CA ARG A 97 11.40 -3.26 2.62
C ARG A 97 12.02 -2.18 3.49
N GLN A 98 13.31 -1.88 3.30
CA GLN A 98 14.00 -0.91 4.15
C GLN A 98 13.34 0.47 4.01
N ASP A 99 13.02 1.07 5.16
CA ASP A 99 12.39 2.39 5.25
C ASP A 99 11.08 2.55 4.44
N ALA A 100 10.32 1.46 4.30
CA ALA A 100 9.03 1.45 3.61
C ALA A 100 7.90 0.92 4.49
N PHE A 101 6.69 1.42 4.25
CA PHE A 101 5.47 0.79 4.74
C PHE A 101 5.11 -0.40 3.84
N LEU A 102 4.59 -1.46 4.45
CA LEU A 102 3.99 -2.57 3.72
C LEU A 102 2.56 -2.76 4.16
N LEU A 103 1.64 -2.89 3.19
CA LEU A 103 0.27 -3.30 3.44
C LEU A 103 0.00 -4.63 2.72
N ASP A 104 -0.31 -5.66 3.50
CA ASP A 104 -0.68 -6.96 2.95
C ASP A 104 -2.20 -7.14 2.80
N THR A 105 -2.62 -8.04 1.90
CA THR A 105 -4.04 -8.36 1.68
C THR A 105 -4.74 -9.01 2.87
N GLY A 106 -3.99 -9.47 3.88
CA GLY A 106 -4.48 -9.93 5.17
C GLY A 106 -4.59 -8.83 6.22
N LEU A 107 -4.65 -7.57 5.78
CA LEU A 107 -4.77 -6.35 6.59
C LEU A 107 -3.64 -6.16 7.62
N GLY A 108 -2.45 -6.71 7.33
CA GLY A 108 -1.25 -6.42 8.08
C GLY A 108 -0.55 -5.16 7.58
N LEU A 109 -0.26 -4.23 8.49
CA LEU A 109 0.57 -3.06 8.24
C LEU A 109 1.94 -3.25 8.89
N TYR A 110 3.01 -3.02 8.12
CA TYR A 110 4.40 -3.20 8.57
C TYR A 110 5.23 -1.96 8.25
N TRP A 111 6.32 -1.80 8.99
CA TRP A 111 7.43 -0.91 8.67
C TRP A 111 8.69 -1.77 8.52
N GLY A 112 9.19 -1.89 7.30
CA GLY A 112 10.14 -2.95 6.96
C GLY A 112 9.61 -4.34 7.34
N ASP A 113 10.38 -5.10 8.11
CA ASP A 113 9.96 -6.43 8.58
C ASP A 113 9.13 -6.40 9.88
N ARG A 114 8.95 -5.23 10.49
CA ARG A 114 8.23 -5.09 11.76
C ARG A 114 6.74 -4.91 11.51
N LEU A 115 5.94 -5.87 11.98
CA LEU A 115 4.48 -5.71 12.05
C LEU A 115 4.14 -4.58 13.01
N LEU A 116 3.50 -3.52 12.51
CA LEU A 116 2.97 -2.44 13.32
C LEU A 116 1.61 -2.83 13.90
N HIS A 117 0.73 -3.35 13.05
CA HIS A 117 -0.62 -3.75 13.45
C HIS A 117 -1.27 -4.67 12.43
N ARG A 118 -2.16 -5.55 12.90
CA ARG A 118 -3.04 -6.34 12.04
C ARG A 118 -4.48 -5.92 12.31
N PHE A 119 -5.13 -5.34 11.31
CA PHE A 119 -6.50 -4.86 11.44
C PHE A 119 -7.49 -6.03 11.35
N SER A 120 -8.58 -5.94 12.10
CA SER A 120 -9.71 -6.85 11.96
C SER A 120 -10.68 -6.31 10.90
N PRO A 121 -11.20 -7.14 9.98
CA PRO A 121 -12.28 -6.74 9.09
C PRO A 121 -13.52 -6.22 9.85
N ASP A 122 -13.86 -6.86 10.97
CA ASP A 122 -15.07 -6.53 11.74
C ASP A 122 -14.93 -5.21 12.52
N GLY A 123 -13.71 -4.87 12.92
CA GLY A 123 -13.37 -3.66 13.70
C GLY A 123 -12.75 -2.53 12.88
N LEU A 124 -12.65 -2.70 11.56
CA LEU A 124 -11.75 -1.92 10.71
C LEU A 124 -11.96 -0.41 10.83
N GLU A 125 -13.21 0.06 10.79
CA GLU A 125 -13.51 1.50 10.86
C GLU A 125 -13.06 2.12 12.18
N GLN A 126 -13.29 1.41 13.30
CA GLN A 126 -12.91 1.90 14.62
C GLN A 126 -11.39 1.93 14.75
N GLU A 127 -10.72 0.84 14.32
CA GLU A 127 -9.27 0.73 14.37
C GLU A 127 -8.58 1.80 13.52
N ILE A 128 -9.09 2.10 12.32
CA ILE A 128 -8.58 3.19 11.47
C ILE A 128 -8.63 4.54 12.20
N ARG A 129 -9.71 4.82 12.96
CA ARG A 129 -9.90 6.11 13.63
C ARG A 129 -8.98 6.25 14.85
N GLU A 130 -8.88 5.19 15.65
CA GLU A 130 -8.25 5.23 16.98
C GLU A 130 -6.76 4.94 16.97
N LYS A 131 -6.28 4.10 16.05
CA LYS A 131 -4.87 3.70 16.04
C LYS A 131 -3.97 4.84 15.58
N ARG A 132 -2.83 4.95 16.24
CA ARG A 132 -1.73 5.85 15.92
C ARG A 132 -0.45 5.03 15.95
N PHE A 133 0.39 5.20 14.94
CA PHE A 133 1.65 4.49 14.82
C PHE A 133 2.79 5.49 14.93
N LEU A 134 3.68 5.27 15.88
CA LEU A 134 4.93 6.01 16.02
C LEU A 134 6.02 5.13 15.41
N LEU A 135 6.67 5.64 14.38
CA LEU A 135 7.76 4.98 13.65
C LEU A 135 9.10 5.24 14.33
#